data_AF-A0A917VC05-F1
#
_entry.id   AF-A0A917VC05-F1
#
_cell.length_a   1.000
_cell.length_b   1.000
_cell.length_c   1.000
_cell.angle_alpha   90.00
_cell.angle_beta   90.00
_cell.angle_gamma   90.00
#
_symmetry.space_group_name_H-M   'P 1'
#
loop_
_entity.id
_entity.type
_entity.pdbx_description
1 polymer ?
#
loop_
_entity_poly.entity_id
_entity_poly.type
_entity_poly.pdbx_seq_one_letter_code
_entity_poly.pdbx_strand_id
1 'polypeptide(L)'
;MPNAQWRGHDRRSTLPPNWEAVRIVVLTRDNYVCYECSGYATHVDHVKNAASGGTDEFDNLKAMCEPCHRVKSSAEGGRAKAAKQGRRQRPPERHPGLR
;
A
#
# COMPACT_ATOMS: atom_id res chain seq x y z
N MET A 1 -8.26 -26.01 7.11
CA MET A 1 -8.13 -25.07 8.24
C MET A 1 -7.53 -23.76 7.72
N PRO A 2 -8.22 -22.60 7.72
CA PRO A 2 -7.63 -21.36 7.25
C PRO A 2 -6.64 -20.80 8.29
N ASN A 3 -5.47 -20.38 7.81
CA ASN A 3 -4.28 -20.03 8.57
C ASN A 3 -4.51 -18.80 9.49
N ALA A 4 -4.07 -18.87 10.75
CA ALA A 4 -4.33 -17.85 11.79
C ALA A 4 -3.66 -16.48 11.55
N GLN A 5 -2.73 -16.39 10.60
CA GLN A 5 -1.91 -15.21 10.34
C GLN A 5 -2.64 -14.00 9.71
N TRP A 6 -3.93 -14.11 9.39
CA TRP A 6 -4.71 -13.06 8.72
C TRP A 6 -5.93 -12.56 9.51
N ARG A 7 -6.21 -13.11 10.71
CA ARG A 7 -7.33 -12.62 11.54
C ARG A 7 -6.94 -11.30 12.19
N GLY A 8 -7.70 -10.24 11.91
CA GLY A 8 -7.62 -8.96 12.63
C GLY A 8 -6.86 -7.83 11.94
N HIS A 9 -6.18 -8.08 10.82
CA HIS A 9 -5.60 -7.02 9.99
C HIS A 9 -6.56 -6.64 8.86
N ASP A 10 -7.60 -5.89 9.19
CA ASP A 10 -8.35 -5.16 8.16
C ASP A 10 -7.55 -3.90 7.80
N ARG A 11 -7.05 -3.83 6.56
CA ARG A 11 -6.39 -2.60 6.08
C ARG A 11 -7.36 -1.41 6.02
N ARG A 12 -8.68 -1.63 6.12
CA ARG A 12 -9.66 -0.56 6.31
C ARG A 12 -9.72 -0.02 7.73
N SER A 13 -9.33 -0.78 8.76
CA SER A 13 -9.40 -0.28 10.14
C SER A 13 -8.38 0.82 10.42
N THR A 14 -7.39 0.98 9.55
CA THR A 14 -6.41 2.08 9.57
C THR A 14 -6.85 3.30 8.76
N LEU A 15 -7.96 3.25 8.05
CA LEU A 15 -8.48 4.39 7.30
C LEU A 15 -9.28 5.33 8.21
N PRO A 16 -9.35 6.64 7.88
CA PRO A 16 -10.21 7.58 8.59
C PRO A 16 -11.68 7.11 8.58
N PRO A 17 -12.46 7.37 9.64
CA PRO A 17 -13.87 6.98 9.70
C PRO A 17 -14.74 7.60 8.60
N ASN A 18 -14.30 8.72 8.01
CA ASN A 18 -14.94 9.41 6.90
C ASN A 18 -14.37 9.04 5.51
N TRP A 19 -13.67 7.92 5.39
CA TRP A 19 -12.99 7.53 4.15
C TRP A 19 -13.91 7.49 2.92
N GLU A 20 -15.14 7.02 3.04
CA GLU A 20 -16.07 6.96 1.89
C GLU A 20 -16.38 8.37 1.34
N ALA A 21 -16.55 9.35 2.23
CA ALA A 21 -16.77 10.74 1.83
C ALA A 21 -15.52 11.32 1.16
N VAL A 22 -14.33 11.08 1.72
CA VAL A 22 -13.04 11.49 1.13
C VAL A 22 -12.88 10.86 -0.26
N ARG A 23 -13.20 9.57 -0.39
CA ARG A 23 -13.12 8.83 -1.64
C ARG A 23 -13.99 9.46 -2.73
N ILE A 24 -15.25 9.76 -2.41
CA ILE A 24 -16.18 10.40 -3.36
C ILE A 24 -15.63 11.77 -3.78
N VAL A 25 -15.21 12.61 -2.83
CA VAL A 25 -14.67 13.94 -3.13
C VAL A 25 -13.45 13.86 -4.05
N VAL A 26 -12.50 12.95 -3.80
CA VAL A 26 -11.32 12.79 -4.64
C VAL A 26 -11.68 12.30 -6.04
N LEU A 27 -12.57 11.31 -6.17
CA LEU A 27 -13.03 10.83 -7.47
C LEU A 27 -13.74 11.92 -8.27
N THR A 28 -14.60 12.72 -7.62
CA THR A 28 -15.28 13.84 -8.26
C THR A 28 -14.30 14.95 -8.65
N ARG A 29 -13.35 15.33 -7.76
CA ARG A 29 -12.31 16.33 -8.04
C ARG A 29 -11.49 15.96 -9.27
N ASP A 30 -11.13 14.70 -9.39
CA ASP A 30 -10.31 14.18 -10.49
C ASP A 30 -11.15 13.77 -11.72
N ASN A 31 -12.45 14.13 -11.75
CA ASN A 31 -13.40 13.80 -12.83
C ASN A 31 -13.46 12.30 -13.18
N TYR A 32 -13.23 11.42 -12.20
CA TYR A 32 -13.08 9.98 -12.41
C TYR A 32 -12.03 9.64 -13.47
N VAL A 33 -10.99 10.45 -13.61
CA VAL A 33 -9.87 10.22 -14.52
C VAL A 33 -8.68 9.65 -13.75
N CYS A 34 -8.16 8.53 -14.23
CA CYS A 34 -7.00 7.87 -13.66
C CYS A 34 -5.77 8.76 -13.82
N TYR A 35 -5.09 9.05 -12.71
CA TYR A 35 -3.86 9.84 -12.70
C TYR A 35 -2.73 9.26 -13.56
N GLU A 36 -2.64 7.94 -13.70
CA GLU A 36 -1.55 7.28 -14.44
C GLU A 36 -1.82 7.08 -15.93
N CYS A 37 -3.05 6.73 -16.32
CA CYS A 37 -3.35 6.31 -17.69
C CYS A 37 -4.50 7.07 -18.34
N SER A 38 -5.08 8.05 -17.65
CA SER A 38 -6.24 8.82 -18.10
C SER A 38 -7.53 8.03 -18.39
N GLY A 39 -7.57 6.74 -18.04
CA GLY A 39 -8.78 5.91 -18.11
C GLY A 39 -9.77 6.19 -16.98
N TYR A 40 -10.92 5.51 -16.97
CA TYR A 40 -11.93 5.69 -15.91
C TYR A 40 -11.44 5.15 -14.56
N ALA A 41 -11.50 5.99 -13.53
CA ALA A 41 -11.05 5.71 -12.18
C ALA A 41 -12.20 5.28 -11.27
N THR A 42 -11.93 4.27 -10.45
CA THR A 42 -12.90 3.73 -9.47
C THR A 42 -12.33 3.64 -8.07
N HIS A 43 -11.02 3.85 -7.94
CA HIS A 43 -10.28 3.74 -6.70
C HIS A 43 -9.57 5.06 -6.40
N VAL A 44 -9.27 5.26 -5.12
CA VAL A 44 -8.44 6.36 -4.65
C VAL A 44 -7.22 5.73 -4.00
N ASP A 45 -6.05 6.25 -4.35
CA ASP A 45 -4.77 5.74 -3.89
C ASP A 45 -3.87 6.90 -3.44
N HIS A 46 -2.98 6.62 -2.49
CA HIS A 46 -2.01 7.59 -2.02
C HIS A 46 -0.87 7.74 -3.02
N VAL A 47 -0.51 8.94 -3.46
CA VAL A 47 0.67 9.18 -4.31
C VAL A 47 1.93 8.64 -3.62
N LYS A 48 2.09 8.97 -2.35
CA LYS A 48 3.08 8.39 -1.45
C LYS A 48 2.36 7.50 -0.43
N ASN A 49 2.67 6.21 -0.40
CA ASN A 49 2.02 5.30 0.54
C ASN A 49 2.45 5.54 2.00
N ALA A 50 1.62 5.09 2.94
CA ALA A 50 1.88 5.23 4.38
C ALA A 50 3.23 4.63 4.81
N ALA A 51 3.63 3.50 4.22
CA ALA A 51 4.92 2.84 4.50
C ALA A 51 6.14 3.68 4.10
N SER A 52 5.99 4.59 3.13
CA SER A 52 7.05 5.53 2.74
C SER A 52 6.91 6.88 3.44
N GLY A 53 5.94 7.05 4.34
CA GLY A 53 5.66 8.31 5.05
C GLY A 53 4.74 9.26 4.26
N GLY A 54 3.71 8.71 3.60
CA GLY A 54 2.60 9.50 3.08
C GLY A 54 1.46 9.64 4.09
N THR A 55 0.62 10.66 3.88
CA THR A 55 -0.49 11.06 4.75
C THR A 55 -1.84 10.83 4.05
N ASP A 56 -2.93 10.82 4.82
CA ASP A 56 -4.30 10.76 4.27
C ASP A 56 -4.82 12.14 3.80
N GLU A 57 -3.91 13.10 3.59
CA GLU A 57 -4.25 14.44 3.12
C GLU A 57 -4.73 14.43 1.67
N PHE A 58 -5.70 15.29 1.35
CA PHE A 58 -6.32 15.37 0.03
C PHE A 58 -5.33 15.52 -1.12
N ASP A 59 -4.22 16.22 -0.91
CA ASP A 59 -3.18 16.42 -1.93
C ASP A 59 -2.37 15.16 -2.24
N ASN A 60 -2.25 14.26 -1.25
CA ASN A 60 -1.61 12.97 -1.41
C ASN A 60 -2.57 11.90 -1.96
N LEU A 61 -3.87 12.18 -2.13
CA LEU A 61 -4.84 11.23 -2.67
C LEU A 61 -5.11 11.51 -4.15
N LYS A 62 -5.13 10.46 -4.98
CA LYS A 62 -5.42 10.55 -6.42
C LYS A 62 -6.39 9.47 -6.88
N ALA A 63 -7.25 9.82 -7.82
CA ALA A 63 -8.10 8.85 -8.51
C ALA A 63 -7.26 7.93 -9.41
N MET A 64 -7.53 6.63 -9.33
CA MET A 64 -6.84 5.61 -10.11
C MET A 64 -7.80 4.52 -10.58
N CYS A 65 -7.54 3.97 -11.77
CA CYS A 65 -8.24 2.79 -12.26
C CYS A 65 -7.71 1.52 -11.57
N GLU A 66 -8.52 0.45 -11.53
CA GLU A 66 -8.14 -0.80 -10.87
C GLU A 66 -6.81 -1.40 -11.41
N PRO A 67 -6.55 -1.46 -12.74
CA PRO A 67 -5.29 -2.01 -13.25
C PRO A 67 -4.06 -1.24 -12.75
N CYS A 68 -4.06 0.09 -12.84
CA CYS A 68 -2.95 0.92 -12.37
C CYS A 68 -2.77 0.78 -10.85
N HIS A 69 -3.87 0.75 -10.09
CA HIS A 69 -3.82 0.59 -8.64
C HIS A 69 -3.18 -0.75 -8.23
N ARG A 70 -3.52 -1.83 -8.94
CA ARG A 70 -2.92 -3.15 -8.71
C ARG A 70 -1.43 -3.17 -9.00
N VAL A 71 -0.99 -2.53 -10.09
CA VAL A 71 0.43 -2.41 -10.46
C VAL A 71 1.20 -1.65 -9.37
N LYS A 72 0.70 -0.49 -8.95
CA LYS A 72 1.31 0.32 -7.88
C LYS A 72 1.39 -0.45 -6.56
N SER A 73 0.27 -1.03 -6.11
CA SER A 73 0.21 -1.85 -4.89
C SER A 73 1.22 -3.01 -4.90
N SER A 74 1.37 -3.69 -6.05
CA SER A 74 2.33 -4.78 -6.23
C SER A 74 3.77 -4.28 -6.12
N ALA A 75 4.10 -3.19 -6.82
CA ALA A 75 5.43 -2.58 -6.79
C ALA A 75 5.82 -2.12 -5.38
N GLU A 76 4.91 -1.49 -4.65
CA GLU A 76 5.11 -1.09 -3.26
C GLU A 76 5.33 -2.28 -2.33
N GLY A 77 4.53 -3.34 -2.48
CA GLY A 77 4.73 -4.59 -1.73
C GLY A 77 6.10 -5.22 -2.02
N GLY A 78 6.55 -5.17 -3.28
CA GLY A 78 7.89 -5.59 -3.68
C GLY A 78 9.00 -4.77 -2.99
N ARG A 79 8.89 -3.43 -3.03
CA ARG A 79 9.83 -2.52 -2.35
C ARG A 79 9.88 -2.79 -0.85
N ALA A 80 8.74 -2.99 -0.20
CA ALA A 80 8.67 -3.31 1.22
C ALA A 80 9.33 -4.65 1.57
N LYS A 81 9.18 -5.67 0.71
CA LYS A 81 9.89 -6.96 0.89
C LYS A 81 11.40 -6.81 0.72
N ALA A 82 11.84 -6.11 -0.32
CA ALA A 82 13.27 -5.87 -0.57
C ALA A 82 13.94 -5.13 0.59
N ALA A 83 13.30 -4.07 1.11
CA ALA A 83 13.79 -3.33 2.28
C ALA A 83 13.95 -4.20 3.53
N LYS A 84 13.07 -5.20 3.72
CA LYS A 84 13.18 -6.17 4.82
C LYS A 84 14.27 -7.20 4.58
N GLN A 85 14.44 -7.67 3.34
CA GLN A 85 15.46 -8.65 3.00
C GLN A 85 16.88 -8.14 3.28
N GLY A 86 17.19 -6.89 2.95
CA GLY A 86 18.49 -6.28 3.28
C GLY A 86 18.79 -6.21 4.79
N ARG A 87 17.76 -6.30 5.64
CA ARG A 87 17.89 -6.33 7.11
C ARG A 87 17.96 -7.74 7.70
N ARG A 88 17.64 -8.78 6.93
CA ARG A 88 17.67 -10.17 7.40
C ARG A 88 19.12 -10.65 7.44
N GLN A 89 19.81 -10.42 8.56
CA GLN A 89 21.07 -11.11 8.82
C GLN A 89 20.75 -12.55 9.26
N ARG A 90 21.33 -13.54 8.56
CA ARG A 90 21.38 -14.91 9.07
C ARG A 90 22.31 -14.88 10.30
N PRO A 91 21.89 -15.34 11.48
CA PRO A 91 22.77 -15.43 12.62
C PRO A 91 24.04 -16.21 12.23
N PRO A 92 25.24 -15.77 12.65
CA PRO A 92 26.46 -16.52 12.38
C PRO A 92 26.32 -17.92 12.96
N GLU A 93 26.60 -18.95 12.16
CA GLU A 93 26.57 -20.33 12.63
C GLU A 93 27.68 -20.51 13.68
N ARG A 94 27.36 -21.13 14.82
CA ARG A 94 28.39 -21.66 15.70
C ARG A 94 29.02 -22.85 14.99
N HIS A 95 30.11 -22.62 14.28
CA HIS A 95 30.86 -23.70 13.63
C HIS A 95 31.35 -24.69 14.69
N PRO A 96 31.11 -26.01 14.52
CA PRO A 96 31.44 -27.02 15.53
C PRO A 96 32.95 -27.18 15.80
N GLY A 97 33.82 -26.49 15.05
CA GLY A 97 35.28 -26.51 15.21
C GLY A 97 35.91 -25.31 15.94
N LEU A 98 35.14 -24.29 16.36
CA LEU A 98 35.65 -23.27 17.28
C LEU A 98 35.26 -23.65 18.72
N ARG A 99 36.20 -24.27 19.43
CA ARG A 99 36.21 -24.42 20.89
C ARG A 99 37.38 -23.65 21.47
#